data_AF-A0AAW6YWY3-F1
#
_entry.id   AF-A0AAW6YWY3-F1
#
_cell.length_a   1.000
_cell.length_b   1.000
_cell.length_c   1.000
_cell.angle_alpha   90.00
_cell.angle_beta   90.00
_cell.angle_gamma   90.00
#
_symmetry.space_group_name_H-M   'P 1'
#
loop_
_entity.id
_entity.type
_entity.pdbx_description
1 polymer ?
#
loop_
_entity_poly.entity_id
_entity_poly.type
_entity_poly.pdbx_seq_one_letter_code
_entity_poly.pdbx_strand_id
1 'polypeptide(L)'
;MKNCGFEEIGTWWEDENIKLIKISDKVFALNGWDGDSYTDSWKCTGELHKDASKERFDIIPRYFRVSSDIVLLSYQVEKIN
;
A
#
# COMPACT_ATOMS: atom_id res chain seq x y z
N MET A 1 -11.13 1.27 -15.79
CA MET A 1 -10.27 1.49 -14.62
C MET A 1 -8.85 1.11 -15.01
N LYS A 2 -7.86 1.99 -14.86
CA LYS A 2 -6.45 1.59 -15.04
C LYS A 2 -6.09 0.73 -13.83
N ASN A 3 -5.98 -0.58 -14.04
CA ASN A 3 -5.32 -1.47 -13.09
C ASN A 3 -3.84 -1.09 -13.10
N CYS A 4 -3.46 -0.10 -12.31
CA CYS A 4 -2.06 0.13 -12.02
C CYS A 4 -1.64 -1.01 -11.10
N GLY A 5 -0.84 -1.95 -11.62
CA GLY A 5 -0.21 -2.98 -10.80
C GLY A 5 0.65 -2.35 -9.70
N PHE A 6 1.03 -3.16 -8.72
CA PHE A 6 1.89 -2.75 -7.62
C PHE A 6 3.18 -3.57 -7.61
N GLU A 7 4.20 -3.03 -6.96
CA GLU A 7 5.46 -3.71 -6.67
C GLU A 7 5.70 -3.66 -5.16
N GLU A 8 5.98 -4.80 -4.52
CA GLU A 8 6.50 -4.81 -3.15
C GLU A 8 7.99 -4.42 -3.21
N ILE A 9 8.36 -3.29 -2.61
CA ILE A 9 9.72 -2.73 -2.73
C ILE A 9 10.55 -2.84 -1.44
N GLY A 10 9.97 -3.40 -0.37
CA GLY A 10 10.63 -3.60 0.91
C GLY A 10 9.73 -3.31 2.10
N THR A 11 10.32 -2.86 3.19
CA THR A 11 9.67 -2.58 4.46
C THR A 11 10.04 -1.18 4.96
N TRP A 12 9.21 -0.62 5.84
CA TRP A 12 9.47 0.66 6.46
C TRP A 12 10.74 0.58 7.31
N TRP A 13 11.56 1.63 7.28
CA TRP A 13 12.90 1.60 7.88
C TRP A 13 12.88 1.52 9.42
N GLU A 14 11.80 2.02 10.04
CA GLU A 14 11.64 2.02 11.49
C GLU A 14 10.91 0.77 12.00
N ASP A 15 10.14 0.11 11.13
CA ASP A 15 9.35 -1.08 11.46
C ASP A 15 9.26 -2.03 10.26
N GLU A 16 9.97 -3.15 10.35
CA GLU A 16 10.03 -4.16 9.29
C GLU A 16 8.70 -4.90 9.06
N ASN A 17 7.74 -4.80 9.98
CA ASN A 17 6.40 -5.39 9.78
C ASN A 17 5.55 -4.57 8.81
N ILE A 18 5.92 -3.31 8.56
CA ILE A 18 5.20 -2.40 7.68
C ILE A 18 5.75 -2.54 6.26
N LYS A 19 4.99 -3.20 5.39
CA LYS A 19 5.39 -3.37 3.98
C LYS A 19 5.31 -2.07 3.19
N LEU A 20 6.22 -1.90 2.24
CA LEU A 20 6.20 -0.80 1.27
C LEU A 20 5.76 -1.32 -0.10
N ILE A 21 4.75 -0.66 -0.66
CA ILE A 21 4.30 -0.91 -2.02
C ILE A 21 4.49 0.32 -2.89
N LYS A 22 4.87 0.09 -4.14
CA LYS A 22 4.93 1.11 -5.18
C LYS A 22 3.75 0.93 -6.12
N ILE A 23 2.95 1.98 -6.27
CA ILE A 23 1.85 2.06 -7.22
C ILE A 23 2.16 3.21 -8.17
N SER A 24 2.46 2.89 -9.43
CA SER A 24 3.03 3.84 -10.40
C SER A 24 4.34 4.46 -9.90
N ASP A 25 4.37 5.76 -9.62
CA ASP A 25 5.53 6.54 -9.15
C ASP A 25 5.45 6.87 -7.65
N LYS A 26 4.43 6.38 -6.94
CA LYS A 26 4.19 6.67 -5.53
C LYS A 26 4.45 5.43 -4.68
N VAL A 27 5.12 5.64 -3.55
CA VAL A 27 5.38 4.60 -2.55
C VAL A 27 4.49 4.84 -1.35
N PHE A 28 3.89 3.77 -0.84
CA PHE A 28 3.05 3.79 0.34
C PHE A 28 3.50 2.73 1.33
N ALA A 29 3.45 3.08 2.61
CA ALA A 29 3.60 2.15 3.73
C ALA A 29 2.22 1.59 4.10
N LEU A 30 2.12 0.27 4.18
CA LEU A 30 0.91 -0.47 4.52
C LEU A 30 0.80 -0.65 6.03
N ASN A 31 0.01 0.18 6.70
CA ASN A 31 -0.14 0.16 8.16
C ASN A 31 -1.61 0.15 8.60
N GLY A 32 -1.87 -0.42 9.78
CA GLY A 32 -3.21 -0.46 10.37
C GLY A 32 -4.16 -1.44 9.69
N TRP A 33 -3.70 -2.68 9.44
CA TRP A 33 -4.55 -3.73 8.88
C TRP A 33 -5.70 -4.07 9.83
N ASP A 34 -6.94 -3.92 9.36
CA ASP A 34 -8.15 -4.20 10.15
C ASP A 34 -8.86 -5.51 9.76
N GLY A 35 -8.38 -6.19 8.72
CA GLY A 35 -8.99 -7.39 8.14
C GLY A 35 -9.49 -7.18 6.71
N ASP A 36 -9.78 -5.94 6.33
CA ASP A 36 -10.28 -5.57 5.01
C ASP A 36 -9.35 -4.56 4.30
N SER A 37 -8.77 -3.60 5.03
CA SER A 37 -7.88 -2.57 4.48
C SER A 37 -6.78 -2.12 5.46
N TYR A 38 -5.84 -1.32 4.94
CA TYR A 38 -4.78 -0.68 5.73
C TYR A 38 -5.18 0.77 6.03
N THR A 39 -5.77 0.97 7.20
CA THR A 39 -6.52 2.19 7.57
C THR A 39 -5.68 3.36 8.07
N ASP A 40 -4.36 3.17 8.29
CA ASP A 40 -3.45 4.22 8.77
C ASP A 40 -2.16 4.25 7.94
N SER A 41 -2.30 4.15 6.63
CA SER A 41 -1.18 4.16 5.68
C SER A 41 -0.69 5.57 5.39
N TRP A 42 0.55 5.71 4.93
CA TRP A 42 1.12 6.99 4.49
C TRP A 42 1.93 6.86 3.21
N LYS A 43 2.11 7.98 2.51
CA LYS A 43 3.03 8.06 1.38
C LYS A 43 4.46 8.18 1.92
N CYS A 44 5.37 7.38 1.40
CA CYS A 44 6.79 7.49 1.70
C CYS A 44 7.45 8.50 0.76
N THR A 45 8.19 9.44 1.34
CA THR A 45 8.87 10.55 0.66
C THR A 45 10.34 10.61 1.08
N GLY A 46 11.07 11.60 0.58
CA GLY A 46 12.47 11.81 0.95
C GLY A 46 13.43 10.79 0.31
N GLU A 47 14.69 10.87 0.73
CA GLU A 47 15.73 9.96 0.26
C GLU A 47 15.45 8.53 0.75
N LEU A 48 15.56 7.55 -0.14
CA LEU A 48 15.32 6.13 0.15
C LEU A 48 13.95 5.83 0.80
N HIS A 49 12.93 6.67 0.57
CA HIS A 49 11.58 6.49 1.11
C HIS A 49 11.51 6.50 2.65
N LYS A 50 12.36 7.29 3.32
CA LYS A 50 12.44 7.32 4.80
C LYS A 50 11.54 8.36 5.48
N ASP A 51 10.97 9.28 4.74
CA ASP A 51 10.06 10.28 5.32
C ASP A 51 8.61 9.85 5.15
N ALA A 52 7.76 10.16 6.14
CA ALA A 52 6.33 9.93 6.07
C ALA A 52 5.57 11.22 5.71
N SER A 53 4.66 11.14 4.75
CA SER A 53 3.72 12.24 4.50
C SER A 53 2.81 12.47 5.71
N LYS A 54 2.37 13.72 5.91
CA LYS A 54 1.35 14.04 6.92
C LYS A 54 -0.05 13.52 6.55
N GLU A 55 -0.28 13.25 5.27
CA GLU A 55 -1.54 12.69 4.78
C GLU A 55 -1.64 11.21 5.15
N ARG A 56 -2.85 10.78 5.53
CA ARG A 56 -3.18 9.37 5.78
C ARG A 56 -4.05 8.82 4.66
N PHE A 57 -3.88 7.54 4.43
CA PHE A 57 -4.56 6.83 3.36
C PHE A 57 -5.16 5.54 3.88
N ASP A 58 -6.36 5.23 3.37
CA ASP A 58 -6.89 3.89 3.40
C ASP A 58 -6.44 3.17 2.13
N ILE A 59 -5.80 2.00 2.30
CA ILE A 59 -5.27 1.21 1.19
C ILE A 59 -5.95 -0.15 1.17
N ILE A 60 -6.78 -0.38 0.16
CA ILE A 60 -7.68 -1.53 0.06
C ILE A 60 -7.13 -2.52 -0.97
N PRO A 61 -6.73 -3.73 -0.58
CA PRO A 61 -6.32 -4.76 -1.54
C PRO A 61 -7.48 -5.18 -2.44
N ARG A 62 -7.20 -5.36 -3.73
CA ARG A 62 -8.16 -5.81 -4.74
C ARG A 62 -7.75 -7.18 -5.25
N TYR A 63 -8.54 -8.17 -4.89
CA TYR A 63 -8.32 -9.56 -5.26
C TYR A 63 -9.15 -9.96 -6.48
N PHE A 64 -8.64 -10.91 -7.25
CA PHE A 64 -9.36 -11.57 -8.33
C PHE A 64 -9.28 -13.07 -8.15
N ARG A 65 -10.40 -13.74 -8.41
CA ARG A 65 -10.50 -15.19 -8.32
C ARG A 65 -10.19 -15.82 -9.67
N VAL A 66 -9.17 -16.66 -9.72
CA VAL A 66 -8.82 -17.45 -10.90
C VAL A 66 -9.02 -18.92 -10.55
N SER A 67 -10.11 -19.52 -11.04
CA SER A 67 -10.48 -20.90 -10.71
C SER A 67 -10.61 -21.13 -9.18
N SER A 68 -9.72 -21.91 -8.58
CA SER A 68 -9.63 -22.21 -7.15
C SER A 68 -8.85 -21.18 -6.34
N ASP A 69 -8.07 -20.31 -7.00
CA ASP A 69 -7.08 -19.46 -6.33
C ASP A 69 -7.57 -18.00 -6.23
N ILE A 70 -7.16 -17.32 -5.15
CA ILE A 70 -7.38 -15.88 -4.95
C ILE A 70 -6.04 -15.18 -5.12
N VAL A 71 -5.98 -14.26 -6.07
CA VAL A 71 -4.75 -13.53 -6.42
C VAL A 71 -4.93 -12.05 -6.13
N LEU A 72 -3.98 -11.44 -5.44
CA LEU A 72 -3.92 -10.00 -5.25
C LEU A 72 -3.49 -9.32 -6.57
N LEU A 73 -4.33 -8.45 -7.12
CA LEU A 73 -4.07 -7.77 -8.40
C LEU A 73 -3.56 -6.34 -8.21
N SER A 74 -4.13 -5.61 -7.27
CA SER A 74 -3.85 -4.19 -7.10
C SER A 74 -4.26 -3.72 -5.71
N TYR A 75 -3.98 -2.45 -5.45
CA TYR A 75 -4.47 -1.73 -4.29
C TYR A 75 -5.23 -0.49 -4.74
N GLN A 76 -6.35 -0.22 -4.10
CA GLN A 76 -7.06 1.05 -4.19
C GLN A 76 -6.61 1.95 -3.06
N VAL A 77 -6.27 3.20 -3.38
CA VAL A 77 -5.74 4.18 -2.43
C VAL A 77 -6.74 5.31 -2.28
N GLU A 78 -7.18 5.56 -1.06
CA GLU A 78 -8.11 6.64 -0.71
C GLU A 78 -7.48 7.52 0.37
N LYS A 79 -7.57 8.83 0.21
CA LYS A 79 -7.06 9.76 1.24
C LYS A 79 -8.10 9.90 2.35
N ILE A 80 -7.66 9.80 3.59
CA ILE A 80 -8.48 10.01 4.78
C ILE A 80 -8.49 11.52 5.09
N ASN A 81 -9.68 12.07 5.35
CA ASN A 81 -9.88 13.47 5.71
C ASN A 81 -9.74 13.71 7.21
#